data_AF-A0A521MM97-F1
#
_entry.id   AF-A0A521MM97-F1
#
_cell.length_a   1.000
_cell.length_b   1.000
_cell.length_c   1.000
_cell.angle_alpha   90.00
_cell.angle_beta   90.00
_cell.angle_gamma   90.00
#
_symmetry.space_group_name_H-M   'P 1'
#
loop_
_entity.id
_entity.type
_entity.pdbx_description
1 polymer ?
#
loop_
_entity_poly.entity_id
_entity_poly.type
_entity_poly.pdbx_seq_one_letter_code
_entity_poly.pdbx_strand_id
1 'polypeptide(L)'
;MPQQQEDILITIVVASVFFVLIGSFLLLIVFVFLRRQRKNKQEKEEMRNRFEQTLLKTQLEIQEQAFTYISQEIHDNIGQILSLARLNLNTFGEHVTEDKINQTDDLLGKAIKDLRDLSHNLQNNRIHSIGIIESIRQLLISLEKTGQFQTTFRTSDNFHILDANTDIILYRMIQEIVNNIIKHASANSIDIEISNKNNVTSVRITDNGIGFDTTLINQSTRPGIGLQNIINRAKMINTTVDVNSSPGNGTTITLHINPKQSNI
;
A
#
# COMPACT_ATOMS: atom_id res chain seq x y z
N MET A 1 -37.94 38.71 67.17
CA MET A 1 -38.31 37.29 66.99
C MET A 1 -38.69 36.94 65.55
N PRO A 2 -39.62 37.64 64.84
CA PRO A 2 -40.02 37.24 63.48
C PRO A 2 -38.94 37.47 62.40
N GLN A 3 -38.19 38.58 62.46
CA GLN A 3 -37.13 38.89 61.49
C GLN A 3 -36.00 37.85 61.46
N GLN A 4 -35.58 37.34 62.63
CA GLN A 4 -34.55 36.29 62.70
C GLN A 4 -35.01 34.96 62.06
N GLN A 5 -36.31 34.65 62.10
CA GLN A 5 -36.83 33.43 61.46
C GLN A 5 -36.85 33.56 59.93
N GLU A 6 -37.12 34.76 59.42
CA GLU A 6 -37.14 35.07 58.00
C GLU A 6 -35.74 34.97 57.37
N ASP A 7 -34.71 35.53 58.03
CA ASP A 7 -33.32 35.46 57.58
C ASP A 7 -32.77 34.03 57.51
N ILE A 8 -33.12 33.19 58.49
CA ILE A 8 -32.74 31.77 58.51
C ILE A 8 -33.37 31.02 57.33
N LEU A 9 -34.66 31.28 57.06
CA LEU A 9 -35.38 30.63 55.97
C LEU A 9 -34.81 31.01 54.59
N ILE A 10 -34.50 32.29 54.37
CA ILE A 10 -33.85 32.78 53.15
C ILE A 10 -32.49 32.11 52.95
N THR A 11 -31.68 32.01 54.00
CA THR A 11 -30.35 31.38 53.93
C THR A 11 -30.43 29.91 53.52
N ILE A 12 -31.38 29.15 54.09
CA ILE A 12 -31.60 27.75 53.74
C ILE A 12 -32.02 27.59 52.28
N VAL A 13 -32.92 28.45 51.79
CA VAL A 13 -33.37 28.43 50.40
C VAL A 13 -32.22 28.72 49.44
N VAL A 14 -31.42 29.76 49.72
CA VAL A 14 -30.26 30.13 48.89
C VAL A 14 -29.21 29.01 48.86
N ALA A 15 -28.90 28.41 50.02
CA ALA A 15 -27.97 27.29 50.09
C ALA A 15 -28.47 26.06 49.32
N SER A 16 -29.77 25.76 49.42
CA SER A 16 -30.40 24.64 48.70
C SER A 16 -30.33 24.84 47.18
N VAL A 17 -30.65 26.05 46.71
CA VAL A 17 -30.54 26.40 45.27
C VAL A 17 -29.10 26.28 44.81
N PHE A 18 -28.14 26.75 45.60
CA PHE A 18 -26.71 26.63 45.28
C PHE A 18 -26.25 25.17 45.14
N PHE A 19 -26.64 24.28 46.06
CA PHE A 19 -26.33 22.85 45.96
C PHE A 19 -26.97 22.18 44.74
N VAL A 20 -28.20 22.56 44.39
CA VAL A 20 -28.87 22.07 43.17
C VAL A 20 -28.13 22.53 41.92
N LEU A 21 -27.69 23.79 41.87
CA LEU A 21 -26.92 24.32 40.74
C LEU A 21 -25.58 23.60 40.58
N ILE A 22 -24.86 23.35 41.69
CA ILE A 22 -23.62 22.58 41.67
C ILE A 22 -23.87 21.14 41.20
N GLY A 23 -24.89 20.47 41.75
CA GLY A 23 -25.24 19.11 41.37
C GLY A 23 -25.60 19.00 39.88
N SER A 24 -26.39 19.95 39.37
CA SER A 24 -26.73 20.05 37.95
C SER A 24 -25.49 20.27 37.08
N PHE A 25 -24.60 21.16 37.49
CA PHE A 25 -23.35 21.44 36.78
C PHE A 25 -22.42 20.23 36.74
N LEU A 26 -22.28 19.50 37.86
CA LEU A 26 -21.50 18.26 37.92
C LEU A 26 -22.08 17.17 37.00
N LEU A 27 -23.41 17.00 37.01
CA LEU A 27 -24.09 16.05 36.11
C LEU A 27 -23.86 16.42 34.63
N LEU A 28 -23.89 17.72 34.29
CA LEU A 28 -23.60 18.19 32.95
C LEU A 28 -22.17 17.89 32.51
N ILE A 29 -21.18 18.11 33.38
CA ILE A 29 -19.77 17.77 33.09
C ILE A 29 -19.62 16.28 32.82
N VAL A 30 -20.17 15.43 33.69
CA VAL A 30 -20.11 13.96 33.54
C VAL A 30 -20.79 13.54 32.23
N PHE A 31 -21.96 14.12 31.91
CA PHE A 31 -22.67 13.84 30.66
C PHE A 31 -21.84 14.20 29.42
N VAL A 32 -21.22 15.40 29.40
CA VAL A 32 -20.35 15.84 28.30
C VAL A 32 -19.11 14.94 28.18
N PHE A 33 -18.49 14.58 29.30
CA PHE A 33 -17.33 13.70 29.32
C PHE A 33 -17.65 12.30 28.77
N LEU A 34 -18.74 11.68 29.23
CA LEU A 34 -19.18 10.36 28.74
C LEU A 34 -19.52 10.41 27.25
N ARG A 35 -20.17 11.49 26.78
CA ARG A 35 -20.47 11.67 25.36
C ARG A 35 -19.20 11.78 24.52
N ARG A 36 -18.21 12.53 24.99
CA ARG A 36 -16.90 12.67 24.33
C ARG A 36 -16.15 11.35 24.28
N GLN A 37 -16.16 10.57 25.36
CA GLN A 37 -15.51 9.27 25.42
C GLN A 37 -16.14 8.26 24.45
N ARG A 38 -17.48 8.21 24.36
CA ARG A 38 -18.19 7.37 23.39
C ARG A 38 -17.84 7.72 21.96
N LYS A 39 -17.81 9.01 21.63
CA LYS A 39 -17.44 9.49 20.29
C LYS A 39 -16.01 9.08 19.93
N ASN A 40 -15.04 9.29 20.82
CA ASN A 40 -13.65 8.88 20.60
C ASN A 40 -13.51 7.37 20.41
N LYS A 41 -14.30 6.56 21.15
CA LYS A 41 -14.29 5.11 21.01
C LYS A 41 -14.84 4.68 19.65
N GLN A 42 -15.96 5.28 19.22
CA GLN A 42 -16.55 5.03 17.90
C GLN A 42 -15.59 5.40 16.77
N GLU A 43 -14.98 6.59 16.83
CA GLU A 43 -13.99 7.03 15.83
C GLU A 43 -12.80 6.07 15.74
N LYS A 44 -12.33 5.55 16.89
CA LYS A 44 -11.24 4.57 16.94
C LYS A 44 -11.66 3.22 16.34
N GLU A 45 -12.87 2.75 16.63
CA GLU A 45 -13.41 1.52 16.06
C GLU A 45 -13.62 1.64 14.54
N GLU A 46 -14.16 2.77 14.06
CA GLU A 46 -14.31 3.04 12.64
C GLU A 46 -12.95 3.07 11.91
N MET A 47 -11.95 3.72 12.49
CA MET A 47 -10.60 3.76 11.93
C MET A 47 -10.00 2.35 11.85
N ARG A 48 -10.16 1.54 12.91
CA ARG A 48 -9.70 0.15 12.92
C ARG A 48 -10.41 -0.69 11.86
N ASN A 49 -11.72 -0.59 11.74
CA ASN A 49 -12.49 -1.32 10.74
C ASN A 49 -12.08 -0.92 9.31
N ARG A 50 -11.85 0.36 9.05
CA ARG A 50 -11.34 0.83 7.75
C ARG A 50 -9.94 0.30 7.46
N PHE A 51 -9.08 0.23 8.48
CA PHE A 51 -7.74 -0.35 8.36
C PHE A 51 -7.83 -1.83 7.98
N GLU A 52 -8.62 -2.61 8.70
CA GLU A 52 -8.83 -4.05 8.45
C GLU A 52 -9.42 -4.30 7.06
N GLN A 53 -10.44 -3.53 6.65
CA GLN A 53 -11.04 -3.63 5.31
C GLN A 53 -10.04 -3.33 4.19
N THR A 54 -9.21 -2.29 4.36
CA THR A 54 -8.22 -1.93 3.35
C THR A 54 -7.09 -2.94 3.29
N LEU A 55 -6.69 -3.50 4.43
CA LEU A 55 -5.72 -4.60 4.48
C LEU A 55 -6.25 -5.83 3.75
N LEU A 56 -7.50 -6.23 4.02
CA LEU A 56 -8.14 -7.35 3.33
C LEU A 56 -8.25 -7.11 1.82
N LYS A 57 -8.69 -5.91 1.41
CA LYS A 57 -8.75 -5.53 -0.01
C LYS A 57 -7.37 -5.62 -0.67
N THR A 58 -6.35 -5.14 0.02
CA THR A 58 -4.96 -5.20 -0.47
C THR A 58 -4.49 -6.64 -0.60
N GLN A 59 -4.83 -7.53 0.33
CA GLN A 59 -4.53 -8.96 0.25
C GLN A 59 -5.22 -9.63 -0.94
N LEU A 60 -6.50 -9.31 -1.18
CA LEU A 60 -7.23 -9.81 -2.36
C LEU A 60 -6.61 -9.32 -3.67
N GLU A 61 -6.23 -8.04 -3.75
CA GLU A 61 -5.51 -7.48 -4.90
C GLU A 61 -4.15 -8.18 -5.13
N ILE A 62 -3.43 -8.57 -4.05
CA ILE A 62 -2.23 -9.42 -4.15
C ILE A 62 -2.57 -10.78 -4.75
N GLN A 63 -3.63 -11.41 -4.26
CA GLN A 63 -4.01 -12.73 -4.71
C GLN A 63 -4.46 -12.75 -6.19
N GLU A 64 -5.25 -11.77 -6.62
CA GLU A 64 -5.69 -11.66 -8.02
C GLU A 64 -4.53 -11.37 -8.98
N GLN A 65 -3.61 -10.48 -8.61
CA GLN A 65 -2.43 -10.21 -9.42
C GLN A 65 -1.51 -11.43 -9.52
N ALA A 66 -1.32 -12.15 -8.42
CA ALA A 66 -0.57 -13.40 -8.42
C ALA A 66 -1.25 -14.42 -9.35
N PHE A 67 -2.56 -14.61 -9.24
CA PHE A 67 -3.31 -15.53 -10.10
C PHE A 67 -3.20 -15.18 -11.60
N THR A 68 -3.28 -13.88 -11.92
CA THR A 68 -3.12 -13.41 -13.30
C THR A 68 -1.71 -13.66 -13.83
N TYR A 69 -0.69 -13.35 -13.03
CA TYR A 69 0.72 -13.62 -13.36
C TYR A 69 0.97 -15.11 -13.59
N ILE A 70 0.47 -15.98 -12.71
CA ILE A 70 0.56 -17.45 -12.85
C ILE A 70 -0.03 -17.89 -14.18
N SER A 71 -1.24 -17.40 -14.49
CA SER A 71 -1.96 -17.81 -15.70
C SER A 71 -1.18 -17.41 -16.96
N GLN A 72 -0.57 -16.21 -16.96
CA GLN A 72 0.27 -15.75 -18.06
C GLN A 72 1.56 -16.57 -18.18
N GLU A 73 2.29 -16.79 -17.09
CA GLU A 73 3.54 -17.56 -17.12
C GLU A 73 3.31 -19.02 -17.56
N ILE A 74 2.21 -19.63 -17.10
CA ILE A 74 1.81 -20.96 -17.55
C ILE A 74 1.47 -20.92 -19.05
N HIS A 75 0.72 -19.95 -19.54
CA HIS A 75 0.32 -19.93 -20.94
C HIS A 75 1.51 -19.66 -21.87
N ASP A 76 2.30 -18.64 -21.56
CA ASP A 76 3.34 -18.11 -22.44
C ASP A 76 4.63 -18.93 -22.36
N ASN A 77 5.05 -19.38 -21.17
CA ASN A 77 6.29 -20.13 -21.05
C ASN A 77 6.03 -21.65 -21.08
N ILE A 78 5.25 -22.18 -20.13
CA ILE A 78 5.00 -23.63 -20.04
C ILE A 78 4.21 -24.13 -21.26
N GLY A 79 3.14 -23.43 -21.63
CA GLY A 79 2.23 -23.83 -22.70
C GLY A 79 2.90 -23.83 -24.07
N GLN A 80 3.79 -22.87 -24.35
CA GLN A 80 4.53 -22.82 -25.60
C GLN A 80 5.58 -23.96 -25.69
N ILE A 81 6.32 -24.22 -24.61
CA ILE A 81 7.31 -25.32 -24.57
C ILE A 81 6.61 -26.66 -24.75
N LEU A 82 5.48 -26.89 -24.07
CA LEU A 82 4.70 -28.12 -24.23
C LEU A 82 4.10 -28.26 -25.63
N SER A 83 3.67 -27.16 -26.25
CA SER A 83 3.19 -27.17 -27.64
C SER A 83 4.31 -27.56 -28.61
N LEU A 84 5.52 -27.03 -28.41
CA LEU A 84 6.69 -27.39 -29.21
C LEU A 84 7.09 -28.86 -29.01
N ALA A 85 7.09 -29.35 -27.76
CA ALA A 85 7.34 -30.76 -27.47
C ALA A 85 6.31 -31.68 -28.16
N ARG A 86 5.02 -31.30 -28.13
CA ARG A 86 3.96 -32.03 -28.84
C ARG A 86 4.16 -32.01 -30.36
N LEU A 87 4.56 -30.89 -30.94
CA LEU A 87 4.88 -30.81 -32.36
C LEU A 87 6.05 -31.73 -32.71
N ASN A 88 7.12 -31.75 -31.90
CA ASN A 88 8.24 -32.67 -32.10
C ASN A 88 7.79 -34.13 -32.07
N LEU A 89 7.00 -34.53 -31.06
CA LEU A 89 6.44 -35.88 -30.95
C LEU A 89 5.60 -36.27 -32.17
N ASN A 90 4.79 -35.36 -32.72
CA ASN A 90 3.98 -35.63 -33.91
C ASN A 90 4.84 -35.88 -35.17
N THR A 91 6.12 -35.49 -35.18
CA THR A 91 7.04 -35.79 -36.28
C THR A 91 7.77 -37.12 -36.13
N PHE A 92 7.48 -37.89 -35.07
CA PHE A 92 8.10 -39.20 -34.87
C PHE A 92 7.45 -40.21 -35.83
N GLY A 93 8.25 -40.76 -36.75
CA GLY A 93 7.85 -41.83 -37.66
C GLY A 93 8.57 -43.15 -37.32
N GLU A 94 8.54 -44.13 -38.24
CA GLU A 94 9.18 -45.46 -38.06
C GLU A 94 10.70 -45.40 -37.81
N HIS A 95 11.36 -44.31 -38.18
CA HIS A 95 12.80 -44.09 -37.96
C HIS A 95 13.05 -42.77 -37.23
N VAL A 96 12.64 -42.69 -35.97
CA VAL A 96 13.01 -41.55 -35.12
C VAL A 96 14.50 -41.62 -34.75
N THR A 97 15.19 -40.49 -34.83
CA THR A 97 16.59 -40.39 -34.39
C THR A 97 16.66 -40.16 -32.88
N GLU A 98 17.73 -40.66 -32.27
CA GLU A 98 18.01 -40.45 -30.84
C GLU A 98 18.09 -38.96 -30.49
N ASP A 99 18.66 -38.14 -31.38
CA ASP A 99 18.69 -36.68 -31.24
C ASP A 99 17.29 -36.06 -31.10
N LYS A 100 16.30 -36.55 -31.84
CA LYS A 100 14.91 -36.03 -31.77
C LYS A 100 14.22 -36.41 -30.46
N ILE A 101 14.52 -37.61 -29.95
CA ILE A 101 14.05 -38.06 -28.64
C ILE A 101 14.65 -37.15 -27.56
N ASN A 102 15.98 -36.95 -27.58
CA ASN A 102 16.69 -36.12 -26.60
C ASN A 102 16.21 -34.67 -26.63
N GLN A 103 16.03 -34.06 -27.81
CA GLN A 103 15.48 -32.71 -27.93
C GLN A 103 14.08 -32.58 -27.32
N THR A 104 13.25 -33.62 -27.47
CA THR A 104 11.90 -33.62 -26.92
C THR A 104 11.92 -33.78 -25.40
N ASP A 105 12.81 -34.65 -24.90
CA ASP A 105 13.02 -34.85 -23.46
C ASP A 105 13.56 -33.57 -22.79
N ASP A 106 14.50 -32.87 -23.44
CA ASP A 106 15.01 -31.58 -22.98
C ASP A 106 13.90 -30.51 -22.89
N LEU A 107 12.99 -30.45 -23.88
CA LEU A 107 11.84 -29.53 -23.83
C LEU A 107 10.91 -29.88 -22.67
N LEU A 108 10.62 -31.15 -22.44
CA LEU A 108 9.79 -31.59 -21.31
C LEU A 108 10.48 -31.31 -19.96
N GLY A 109 11.78 -31.61 -19.85
CA GLY A 109 12.59 -31.32 -18.68
C GLY A 109 12.62 -29.83 -18.36
N LYS A 110 12.75 -28.98 -19.39
CA LYS A 110 12.66 -27.52 -19.25
C LYS A 110 11.29 -27.08 -18.74
N ALA A 111 10.19 -27.57 -19.33
CA ALA A 111 8.84 -27.24 -18.86
C ALA A 111 8.61 -27.65 -17.40
N ILE A 112 9.07 -28.83 -17.00
CA ILE A 112 8.98 -29.32 -15.60
C ILE A 112 9.78 -28.42 -14.66
N LYS A 113 10.98 -28.02 -15.06
CA LYS A 113 11.84 -27.13 -14.26
C LYS A 113 11.19 -25.75 -14.10
N ASP A 114 10.75 -25.15 -15.20
CA ASP A 114 10.12 -23.82 -15.20
C ASP A 114 8.82 -23.82 -14.36
N LEU A 115 8.04 -24.91 -14.39
CA LEU A 115 6.84 -25.05 -13.55
C LEU A 115 7.18 -25.14 -12.06
N ARG A 116 8.27 -25.85 -11.73
CA ARG A 116 8.76 -25.99 -10.35
C ARG A 116 9.28 -24.66 -9.81
N ASP A 117 10.04 -23.93 -10.62
CA ASP A 117 10.56 -22.62 -10.28
C ASP A 117 9.42 -21.61 -10.11
N LEU A 118 8.40 -21.66 -10.97
CA LEU A 118 7.17 -20.89 -10.80
C LEU A 118 6.46 -21.24 -9.48
N SER A 119 6.26 -22.52 -9.16
CA SER A 119 5.61 -22.96 -7.92
C SER A 119 6.35 -22.47 -6.67
N HIS A 120 7.69 -22.56 -6.64
CA HIS A 120 8.52 -22.05 -5.55
C HIS A 120 8.40 -20.53 -5.38
N ASN A 121 8.31 -19.78 -6.47
CA ASN A 121 8.12 -18.33 -6.45
C ASN A 121 6.75 -17.90 -5.90
N LEU A 122 5.74 -18.77 -5.95
CA LEU A 122 4.36 -18.49 -5.52
C LEU A 122 4.09 -18.88 -4.06
N GLN A 123 4.69 -19.97 -3.58
CA GLN A 123 4.54 -20.41 -2.19
C GLN A 123 5.15 -19.43 -1.19
N ASN A 124 6.13 -18.64 -1.62
CA ASN A 124 6.75 -17.61 -0.82
C ASN A 124 6.08 -16.26 -1.14
N ASN A 125 5.14 -15.81 -0.29
CA ASN A 125 4.58 -14.45 -0.34
C ASN A 125 5.72 -13.43 -0.52
N ARG A 126 5.93 -12.91 -1.74
CA ARG A 126 7.19 -12.23 -2.13
C ARG A 126 7.61 -11.16 -1.12
N ILE A 127 6.71 -10.30 -0.65
CA ILE A 127 7.09 -9.27 0.35
C ILE A 127 7.48 -9.88 1.70
N HIS A 128 6.77 -10.91 2.16
CA HIS A 128 7.08 -11.59 3.43
C HIS A 128 8.37 -12.44 3.36
N SER A 129 8.81 -12.86 2.18
CA SER A 129 9.96 -13.75 1.99
C SER A 129 11.24 -13.05 1.52
N ILE A 130 11.15 -12.09 0.60
CA ILE A 130 12.30 -11.37 0.01
C ILE A 130 12.40 -9.89 0.45
N GLY A 131 11.37 -9.36 1.12
CA GLY A 131 11.35 -7.99 1.62
C GLY A 131 10.98 -6.93 0.58
N ILE A 132 10.67 -5.72 1.04
CA ILE A 132 10.23 -4.61 0.20
C ILE A 132 11.29 -4.15 -0.81
N ILE A 133 12.56 -4.14 -0.42
CA ILE A 133 13.67 -3.70 -1.27
C ILE A 133 13.78 -4.57 -2.52
N GLU A 134 13.82 -5.90 -2.36
CA GLU A 134 13.91 -6.81 -3.48
C GLU A 134 12.61 -6.81 -4.32
N SER A 135 11.45 -6.64 -3.67
CA SER A 135 10.17 -6.51 -4.37
C SER A 135 10.12 -5.29 -5.30
N ILE A 136 10.75 -4.18 -4.90
CA ILE A 136 10.87 -2.96 -5.74
C ILE A 136 11.85 -3.20 -6.88
N ARG A 137 13.00 -3.83 -6.63
CA ARG A 137 13.96 -4.18 -7.70
C ARG A 137 13.32 -5.02 -8.78
N GLN A 138 12.59 -6.06 -8.39
CA GLN A 138 11.90 -6.94 -9.34
C GLN A 138 10.84 -6.18 -10.15
N LEU A 139 10.08 -5.28 -9.51
CA LEU A 139 9.12 -4.42 -10.22
C LEU A 139 9.79 -3.59 -11.32
N LEU A 140 10.94 -2.99 -11.02
CA LEU A 140 11.68 -2.16 -11.97
C LEU A 140 12.34 -2.99 -13.08
N ILE A 141 12.92 -4.15 -12.75
CA ILE A 141 13.46 -5.11 -13.74
C ILE A 141 12.37 -5.56 -14.72
N SER A 142 11.17 -5.87 -14.21
CA SER A 142 10.03 -6.23 -15.05
C SER A 142 9.62 -5.10 -16.00
N LEU A 143 9.76 -3.83 -15.59
CA LEU A 143 9.50 -2.67 -16.45
C LEU A 143 10.58 -2.49 -17.51
N GLU A 144 11.86 -2.63 -17.15
CA GLU A 144 12.96 -2.53 -18.14
C GLU A 144 12.86 -3.59 -19.23
N LYS A 145 12.42 -4.82 -18.89
CA LYS A 145 12.21 -5.90 -19.86
C LYS A 145 11.19 -5.55 -20.95
N THR A 146 10.30 -4.56 -20.73
CA THR A 146 9.38 -4.08 -21.77
C THR A 146 10.09 -3.27 -22.86
N GLY A 147 11.31 -2.79 -22.60
CA GLY A 147 12.08 -1.91 -23.48
C GLY A 147 11.57 -0.46 -23.53
N GLN A 148 10.53 -0.11 -22.78
CA GLN A 148 9.90 1.22 -22.83
C GLN A 148 10.43 2.18 -21.76
N PHE A 149 11.03 1.66 -20.69
CA PHE A 149 11.47 2.44 -19.53
C PHE A 149 12.92 2.16 -19.18
N GLN A 150 13.66 3.21 -18.86
CA GLN A 150 14.92 3.15 -18.13
C GLN A 150 14.61 3.32 -16.64
N THR A 151 15.16 2.47 -15.77
CA THR A 151 14.86 2.55 -14.34
C THR A 151 16.12 2.70 -13.50
N THR A 152 16.03 3.45 -12.40
CA THR A 152 17.09 3.48 -11.39
C THR A 152 16.51 3.21 -10.02
N PHE A 153 17.19 2.37 -9.24
CA PHE A 153 16.86 2.15 -7.84
C PHE A 153 18.05 2.44 -6.93
N ARG A 154 17.85 3.33 -5.95
CA ARG A 154 18.83 3.66 -4.92
C ARG A 154 18.24 3.40 -3.54
N THR A 155 19.01 2.79 -2.65
CA THR A 155 18.59 2.57 -1.26
C THR A 155 19.77 2.88 -0.34
N SER A 156 19.50 3.49 0.82
CA SER A 156 20.49 3.67 1.87
C SER A 156 20.78 2.34 2.57
N ASP A 157 22.05 2.05 2.87
CA ASP A 157 22.47 0.82 3.55
C ASP A 157 21.82 0.62 4.93
N ASN A 158 21.39 1.71 5.58
CA ASN A 158 20.71 1.70 6.88
C ASN A 158 19.18 1.61 6.79
N PHE A 159 18.62 1.24 5.64
CA PHE A 159 17.18 0.97 5.56
C PHE A 159 16.84 -0.26 6.41
N HIS A 160 15.92 -0.08 7.35
CA HIS A 160 15.43 -1.18 8.19
C HIS A 160 14.01 -1.56 7.75
N ILE A 161 13.74 -2.86 7.80
CA ILE A 161 12.43 -3.45 7.55
C ILE A 161 11.45 -2.82 8.54
N LEU A 162 10.34 -2.26 8.03
CA LEU A 162 9.26 -1.76 8.89
C LEU A 162 8.48 -2.96 9.46
N ASP A 163 7.34 -2.75 10.10
CA ASP A 163 6.47 -3.90 10.34
C ASP A 163 5.89 -4.43 9.01
N ALA A 164 5.69 -5.74 8.91
CA ALA A 164 5.29 -6.41 7.67
C ALA A 164 4.02 -5.81 7.01
N ASN A 165 3.07 -5.32 7.82
CA ASN A 165 1.87 -4.67 7.30
C ASN A 165 2.20 -3.30 6.65
N THR A 166 3.11 -2.53 7.24
CA THR A 166 3.57 -1.26 6.68
C THR A 166 4.32 -1.48 5.37
N ASP A 167 5.17 -2.51 5.28
CA ASP A 167 5.88 -2.86 4.04
C ASP A 167 4.92 -3.21 2.90
N ILE A 168 3.88 -3.99 3.19
CA ILE A 168 2.85 -4.35 2.20
C ILE A 168 2.12 -3.10 1.70
N ILE A 169 1.65 -2.26 2.62
CA ILE A 169 0.91 -1.04 2.27
C ILE A 169 1.80 -0.07 1.50
N LEU A 170 3.06 0.09 1.91
CA LEU A 170 4.04 0.94 1.24
C LEU A 170 4.33 0.46 -0.18
N TYR A 171 4.63 -0.83 -0.36
CA TYR A 171 4.84 -1.41 -1.67
C TYR A 171 3.63 -1.21 -2.60
N ARG A 172 2.43 -1.32 -2.05
CA ARG A 172 1.17 -1.10 -2.78
C ARG A 172 0.96 0.33 -3.21
N MET A 173 1.43 1.30 -2.42
CA MET A 173 1.46 2.70 -2.86
C MET A 173 2.50 2.91 -3.96
N ILE A 174 3.69 2.32 -3.84
CA ILE A 174 4.74 2.40 -4.89
C ILE A 174 4.22 1.83 -6.21
N GLN A 175 3.56 0.68 -6.18
CA GLN A 175 2.96 0.08 -7.38
C GLN A 175 1.89 0.98 -8.02
N GLU A 176 1.01 1.59 -7.23
CA GLU A 176 -0.02 2.49 -7.77
C GLU A 176 0.62 3.74 -8.40
N ILE A 177 1.67 4.29 -7.78
CA ILE A 177 2.43 5.42 -8.33
C ILE A 177 3.07 5.03 -9.67
N VAL A 178 3.76 3.90 -9.71
CA VAL A 178 4.37 3.37 -10.94
C VAL A 178 3.32 3.10 -12.02
N ASN A 179 2.15 2.57 -11.66
CA ASN A 179 1.04 2.35 -12.59
C ASN A 179 0.50 3.67 -13.16
N ASN A 180 0.42 4.72 -12.33
CA ASN A 180 0.02 6.05 -12.80
C ASN A 180 1.05 6.61 -13.80
N ILE A 181 2.35 6.40 -13.57
CA ILE A 181 3.40 6.80 -14.50
C ILE A 181 3.20 6.10 -15.85
N ILE A 182 3.05 4.77 -15.85
CA ILE A 182 2.86 3.96 -17.06
C ILE A 182 1.64 4.41 -17.87
N LYS A 183 0.53 4.72 -17.19
CA LYS A 183 -0.74 5.05 -17.86
C LYS A 183 -0.87 6.50 -18.30
N HIS A 184 -0.21 7.43 -17.62
CA HIS A 184 -0.54 8.84 -17.74
C HIS A 184 0.65 9.76 -17.99
N ALA A 185 1.87 9.36 -17.61
CA ALA A 185 3.01 10.27 -17.65
C ALA A 185 3.66 10.39 -19.04
N SER A 186 3.48 9.40 -19.93
CA SER A 186 4.28 9.30 -21.16
C SER A 186 5.79 9.44 -20.89
N ALA A 187 6.22 8.95 -19.72
CA ALA A 187 7.60 8.99 -19.26
C ALA A 187 8.41 7.86 -19.92
N ASN A 188 9.73 8.02 -19.97
CA ASN A 188 10.65 6.97 -20.39
C ASN A 188 11.70 6.65 -19.31
N SER A 189 11.70 7.39 -18.19
CA SER A 189 12.57 7.15 -17.04
C SER A 189 11.78 7.13 -15.75
N ILE A 190 12.11 6.19 -14.86
CA ILE A 190 11.57 6.09 -13.50
C ILE A 190 12.73 5.92 -12.51
N ASP A 191 12.84 6.84 -11.56
CA ASP A 191 13.82 6.80 -10.49
C ASP A 191 13.13 6.58 -9.15
N ILE A 192 13.54 5.53 -8.42
CA ILE A 192 13.09 5.27 -7.05
C ILE A 192 14.27 5.35 -6.09
N GLU A 193 14.13 6.18 -5.06
CA GLU A 193 15.12 6.34 -4.01
C GLU A 193 14.50 6.13 -2.63
N ILE A 194 15.12 5.25 -1.85
CA ILE A 194 14.78 5.02 -0.45
C ILE A 194 15.92 5.52 0.42
N SER A 195 15.62 6.47 1.29
CA SER A 195 16.58 7.03 2.23
C SER A 195 16.03 6.99 3.65
N ASN A 196 16.92 6.83 4.62
CA ASN A 196 16.60 6.99 6.03
C ASN A 196 17.43 8.14 6.59
N LYS A 197 16.74 9.17 7.10
CA LYS A 197 17.40 10.34 7.73
C LYS A 197 16.63 10.71 8.99
N ASN A 198 17.34 10.89 10.10
CA ASN A 198 16.77 11.29 11.39
C ASN A 198 15.58 10.43 11.84
N ASN A 199 15.66 9.11 11.64
CA ASN A 199 14.61 8.14 11.97
C ASN A 199 13.31 8.28 11.16
N VAL A 200 13.37 9.00 10.03
CA VAL A 200 12.28 9.11 9.06
C VAL A 200 12.72 8.41 7.78
N THR A 201 11.97 7.39 7.39
CA THR A 201 12.16 6.72 6.10
C THR A 201 11.45 7.55 5.04
N SER A 202 12.13 7.86 3.94
CA SER A 202 11.58 8.61 2.82
C SER A 202 11.74 7.81 1.54
N VAL A 203 10.64 7.59 0.83
CA VAL A 203 10.61 6.96 -0.50
C VAL A 203 10.26 8.03 -1.51
N ARG A 204 11.20 8.36 -2.40
CA ARG A 204 11.03 9.33 -3.48
C ARG A 204 10.92 8.58 -4.80
N ILE A 205 9.86 8.84 -5.55
CA ILE A 205 9.61 8.26 -6.87
C ILE A 205 9.48 9.40 -7.87
N THR A 206 10.33 9.42 -8.88
CA THR A 206 10.41 10.49 -9.88
C THR A 206 10.27 9.92 -11.28
N ASP A 207 9.45 10.56 -12.10
CA ASP A 207 9.37 10.31 -13.55
C ASP A 207 9.68 11.59 -14.34
N ASN A 208 10.08 11.41 -15.60
CA ASN A 208 10.36 12.50 -16.53
C ASN A 208 9.24 12.76 -17.54
N GLY A 209 8.00 12.42 -17.17
CA GLY A 209 6.85 12.52 -18.06
C GLY A 209 6.31 13.94 -18.25
N ILE A 210 5.08 14.02 -18.73
CA ILE A 210 4.39 15.28 -19.03
C ILE A 210 4.01 16.09 -17.78
N GLY A 211 4.05 15.49 -16.59
CA GLY A 211 3.59 16.12 -15.36
C GLY A 211 2.13 16.60 -15.41
N PHE A 212 1.67 17.23 -14.33
CA PHE A 212 0.33 17.80 -14.24
C PHE A 212 0.29 18.97 -13.26
N ASP A 213 -0.76 19.80 -13.35
CA ASP A 213 -0.95 20.92 -12.45
C ASP A 213 -1.45 20.43 -11.07
N THR A 214 -0.61 20.55 -10.06
CA THR A 214 -0.92 20.14 -8.68
C THR A 214 -1.95 21.04 -8.01
N THR A 215 -2.19 22.26 -8.49
CA THR A 215 -3.23 23.13 -7.94
C THR A 215 -4.64 22.56 -8.17
N LEU A 216 -4.80 21.77 -9.24
CA LEU A 216 -6.04 21.05 -9.54
C LEU A 216 -6.34 19.96 -8.50
N ILE A 217 -5.34 19.44 -7.78
CA ILE A 217 -5.56 18.46 -6.69
C ILE A 217 -6.37 19.10 -5.55
N ASN A 218 -6.10 20.37 -5.25
CA ASN A 218 -6.74 21.11 -4.14
C ASN A 218 -8.06 21.76 -4.56
N GLN A 219 -8.23 22.07 -5.84
CA GLN A 219 -9.46 22.70 -6.38
C GLN A 219 -10.52 21.68 -6.80
N SER A 220 -10.10 20.47 -7.19
CA SER A 220 -11.03 19.38 -7.50
C SER A 220 -11.62 18.84 -6.21
N THR A 221 -12.95 18.81 -6.11
CA THR A 221 -13.66 18.17 -4.98
C THR A 221 -13.37 16.66 -4.86
N ARG A 222 -12.66 16.06 -5.83
CA ARG A 222 -12.14 14.70 -5.78
C ARG A 222 -10.78 14.62 -6.50
N PRO A 223 -9.66 14.32 -5.81
CA PRO A 223 -8.47 13.85 -6.51
C PRO A 223 -8.79 12.58 -7.29
N GLY A 224 -8.03 12.30 -8.36
CA GLY A 224 -8.16 11.05 -9.13
C GLY A 224 -8.14 9.82 -8.21
N ILE A 225 -8.89 8.78 -8.56
CA ILE A 225 -9.12 7.59 -7.70
C ILE A 225 -7.79 6.99 -7.18
N GLY A 226 -6.76 6.94 -8.03
CA GLY A 226 -5.44 6.42 -7.65
C GLY A 226 -4.72 7.27 -6.58
N LEU A 227 -4.70 8.59 -6.72
CA LEU A 227 -4.10 9.48 -5.73
C LEU A 227 -4.88 9.45 -4.40
N GLN A 228 -6.21 9.37 -4.46
CA GLN A 228 -7.03 9.19 -3.26
C GLN A 228 -6.73 7.88 -2.53
N ASN A 229 -6.50 6.79 -3.28
CA ASN A 229 -6.11 5.50 -2.72
C ASN A 229 -4.73 5.58 -2.04
N ILE A 230 -3.76 6.25 -2.67
CA ILE A 230 -2.43 6.49 -2.08
C ILE A 230 -2.56 7.29 -0.78
N ILE A 231 -3.32 8.39 -0.77
CA ILE A 231 -3.52 9.22 0.42
C ILE A 231 -4.20 8.42 1.55
N ASN A 232 -5.20 7.60 1.24
CA ASN A 232 -5.90 6.78 2.22
C ASN A 232 -4.98 5.70 2.83
N ARG A 233 -4.17 5.03 1.99
CA ARG A 233 -3.17 4.05 2.41
C ARG A 233 -2.06 4.70 3.25
N ALA A 234 -1.61 5.89 2.87
CA ALA A 234 -0.60 6.63 3.63
C ALA A 234 -1.08 6.98 5.04
N LYS A 235 -2.34 7.42 5.19
CA LYS A 235 -2.96 7.68 6.50
C LYS A 235 -2.98 6.44 7.40
N MET A 236 -3.17 5.25 6.84
CA MET A 236 -3.20 4.00 7.61
C MET A 236 -1.85 3.64 8.25
N ILE A 237 -0.75 4.08 7.66
CA ILE A 237 0.61 3.80 8.14
C ILE A 237 1.32 5.05 8.67
N ASN A 238 0.57 6.11 9.00
CA ASN A 238 1.10 7.40 9.49
C ASN A 238 2.16 8.04 8.57
N THR A 239 1.98 7.85 7.26
CA THR A 239 2.85 8.40 6.22
C THR A 239 2.25 9.68 5.65
N THR A 240 3.09 10.68 5.41
CA THR A 240 2.71 11.87 4.64
C THR A 240 3.11 11.71 3.18
N VAL A 241 2.29 12.28 2.29
CA VAL A 241 2.49 12.22 0.84
C VAL A 241 2.70 13.64 0.34
N ASP A 242 3.84 13.89 -0.30
CA ASP A 242 4.14 15.12 -1.01
C ASP A 242 4.16 14.84 -2.51
N VAL A 243 3.50 15.70 -3.29
CA VAL A 243 3.37 15.55 -4.75
C VAL A 243 3.85 16.84 -5.38
N ASN A 244 4.98 16.77 -6.06
CA ASN A 244 5.53 17.86 -6.83
C ASN A 244 5.42 17.50 -8.33
N SER A 245 4.63 18.27 -9.06
CA SER A 245 4.45 18.10 -10.50
C SER A 245 4.15 19.45 -11.13
N SER A 246 4.57 19.61 -12.38
CA SER A 246 4.10 20.72 -13.22
C SER A 246 4.07 20.27 -14.68
N PRO A 247 3.17 20.85 -15.50
CA PRO A 247 3.10 20.52 -16.93
C PRO A 247 4.47 20.70 -17.61
N GLY A 248 4.95 19.64 -18.25
CA GLY A 248 6.22 19.54 -18.95
C GLY A 248 7.44 19.13 -18.11
N ASN A 249 7.32 18.99 -16.78
CA ASN A 249 8.47 18.75 -15.89
C ASN A 249 8.39 17.44 -15.09
N GLY A 250 7.61 16.46 -15.55
CA GLY A 250 7.45 15.18 -14.87
C GLY A 250 6.74 15.28 -13.53
N THR A 251 6.83 14.21 -12.74
CA THR A 251 6.25 14.15 -11.38
C THR A 251 7.26 13.57 -10.41
N THR A 252 7.27 14.11 -9.19
CA THR A 252 7.97 13.54 -8.04
C THR A 252 6.96 13.35 -6.91
N ILE A 253 6.81 12.11 -6.45
CA ILE A 253 6.02 11.77 -5.27
C ILE A 253 6.96 11.32 -4.16
N THR A 254 6.85 11.96 -3.00
CA THR A 254 7.66 11.63 -1.82
C THR A 254 6.75 11.14 -0.70
N LEU A 255 7.06 9.94 -0.19
CA LEU A 255 6.37 9.31 0.94
C LEU A 255 7.29 9.42 2.17
N HIS A 256 6.87 10.16 3.19
CA HIS A 256 7.61 10.23 4.46
C HIS A 256 6.93 9.37 5.51
N ILE A 257 7.57 8.25 5.84
CA ILE A 257 7.09 7.32 6.86
C ILE A 257 7.65 7.78 8.20
N ASN A 258 6.75 8.25 9.06
CA ASN A 258 7.11 8.62 10.42
C ASN A 258 7.28 7.36 11.29
N PRO A 259 8.24 7.35 12.23
CA PRO A 259 8.37 6.24 13.16
C PRO A 259 7.07 6.10 13.96
N LYS A 260 6.56 4.86 14.10
CA LYS A 260 5.41 4.59 14.97
C LYS A 260 5.71 5.14 16.35
N GLN A 261 4.86 6.05 16.85
CA GLN A 261 4.88 6.40 18.26
C GLN A 261 4.66 5.11 19.04
N SER A 262 5.69 4.62 19.73
CA SER A 262 5.54 3.58 20.73
C SER A 262 4.61 4.16 21.78
N ASN A 263 3.37 3.70 21.81
CA ASN A 263 2.49 3.98 22.94
C ASN A 263 3.12 3.27 24.15
N ILE A 264 3.80 4.06 24.98
CA ILE A 264 4.15 3.70 26.36
C ILE A 264 2.83 3.56 27.14
#